data_AF-A0A5C4RNK8-F1
#
_entry.id   AF-A0A5C4RNK8-F1
#
_cell.length_a   1.000
_cell.length_b   1.000
_cell.length_c   1.000
_cell.angle_alpha   90.00
_cell.angle_beta   90.00
_cell.angle_gamma   90.00
#
_symmetry.space_group_name_H-M   'P 1'
#
loop_
_entity.id
_entity.type
_entity.pdbx_description
1 polymer ?
#
loop_
_entity_poly.entity_id
_entity_poly.type
_entity_poly.pdbx_seq_one_letter_code
_entity_poly.pdbx_strand_id
1 'polypeptide(L)'
;MSQQEHNQTRTSMFLGRKISVMQSGIPRRDQLLGKSSAIQYQNRDVINSQQFILLQRLLPRHLLESLMKSVWFRRRLNCGQALRRDDLQQLIRAAAEPECDWNKVLGDRINLADRHLLQHWVLQPLFDWWLRLLEPEIDFWFTEFDQLQIQERQLRAKAHFWQQAESISSQCREQHHQEVISLQTALNQRKQLLEKLLLTTETQAREAWPNWFTGLDVLQAGGDLTAFTPVPEALSSCWAWLTALEHDSESAIHLQKWLCARVLCLPQDSFYWQSTTT
;
A
#
# COMPACT_ATOMS: atom_id res chain seq x y z
N MET A 1 -47.78 -25.16 24.59
CA MET A 1 -47.17 -23.86 24.90
C MET A 1 -46.17 -23.53 23.82
N SER A 2 -46.52 -22.62 22.90
CA SER A 2 -45.69 -22.28 21.73
C SER A 2 -45.43 -20.77 21.79
N GLN A 3 -44.19 -20.37 22.05
CA GLN A 3 -43.72 -19.01 21.88
C GLN A 3 -43.00 -18.94 20.53
N GLN A 4 -43.67 -18.34 19.53
CA GLN A 4 -43.02 -17.83 18.33
C GLN A 4 -42.81 -16.33 18.55
N GLU A 5 -41.59 -15.95 18.93
CA GLU A 5 -41.19 -14.55 18.98
C GLU A 5 -41.13 -13.97 17.57
N HIS A 6 -41.84 -12.85 17.41
CA HIS A 6 -41.94 -12.03 16.22
C HIS A 6 -40.62 -11.30 15.92
N ASN A 7 -39.86 -11.77 14.91
CA ASN A 7 -38.91 -10.91 14.20
C ASN A 7 -39.68 -10.05 13.18
N GLN A 8 -40.36 -9.01 13.65
CA GLN A 8 -40.93 -7.99 12.77
C GLN A 8 -39.85 -6.96 12.40
N THR A 9 -39.42 -6.96 11.14
CA THR A 9 -38.64 -5.88 10.51
C THR A 9 -39.48 -4.59 10.56
N ARG A 10 -39.10 -3.64 11.43
CA ARG A 10 -39.76 -2.32 11.54
C ARG A 10 -39.62 -1.56 10.22
N THR A 11 -40.65 -1.62 9.39
CA THR A 11 -40.83 -0.74 8.22
C THR A 11 -41.39 0.59 8.71
N SER A 12 -40.61 1.66 8.63
CA SER A 12 -41.06 3.01 8.99
C SER A 12 -41.36 3.80 7.72
N MET A 13 -42.33 4.72 7.78
CA MET A 13 -42.64 5.62 6.67
C MET A 13 -42.03 6.99 6.92
N PHE A 14 -41.38 7.56 5.90
CA PHE A 14 -40.89 8.94 5.91
C PHE A 14 -41.41 9.65 4.67
N LEU A 15 -42.13 10.77 4.86
CA LEU A 15 -42.73 11.57 3.79
C LEU A 15 -43.53 10.74 2.77
N GLY A 16 -44.36 9.80 3.26
CA GLY A 16 -45.21 8.95 2.42
C GLY A 16 -44.49 7.85 1.65
N ARG A 17 -43.18 7.65 1.87
CA ARG A 17 -42.40 6.55 1.28
C ARG A 17 -42.04 5.53 2.35
N LYS A 18 -42.18 4.24 2.02
CA LYS A 18 -41.73 3.14 2.86
C LYS A 18 -40.21 3.13 2.92
N ILE A 19 -39.65 3.15 4.13
CA ILE A 19 -38.22 3.03 4.40
C ILE A 19 -37.99 1.73 5.18
N SER A 20 -37.05 0.93 4.69
CA SER A 20 -36.43 -0.15 5.46
C SER A 20 -35.10 0.36 6.03
N VAL A 21 -34.94 0.30 7.35
CA VAL A 21 -33.66 0.56 7.98
C VAL A 21 -32.77 -0.65 7.73
N MET A 22 -31.79 -0.50 6.86
CA MET A 22 -30.75 -1.51 6.68
C MET A 22 -29.89 -1.61 7.94
N GLN A 23 -29.78 -2.81 8.50
CA GLN A 23 -28.97 -3.07 9.69
C GLN A 23 -27.50 -2.70 9.46
N SER A 24 -26.81 -2.29 10.52
CA SER A 24 -25.42 -1.79 10.55
C SER A 24 -24.33 -2.80 10.13
N GLY A 25 -24.70 -3.94 9.55
CA GLY A 25 -23.80 -4.95 9.01
C GLY A 25 -23.42 -4.74 7.54
N ILE A 26 -23.98 -3.74 6.85
CA ILE A 26 -23.60 -3.42 5.47
C ILE A 26 -22.23 -2.74 5.47
N PRO A 27 -21.27 -3.20 4.63
CA PRO A 27 -19.97 -2.54 4.53
C PRO A 27 -20.16 -1.06 4.17
N ARG A 28 -19.47 -0.16 4.88
CA ARG A 28 -19.53 1.28 4.59
C ARG A 28 -19.17 1.53 3.12
N ARG A 29 -19.65 2.63 2.53
CA ARG A 29 -19.30 3.04 1.16
C ARG A 29 -17.77 2.98 0.90
N ASP A 30 -17.00 3.39 1.90
CA ASP A 30 -15.54 3.38 1.93
C ASP A 30 -14.91 1.98 1.89
N GLN A 31 -15.64 0.95 2.35
CA GLN A 31 -15.22 -0.45 2.31
C GLN A 31 -15.60 -1.13 0.98
N LEU A 32 -16.64 -0.61 0.30
CA LEU A 32 -17.15 -1.11 -0.98
C LEU A 32 -16.41 -0.54 -2.20
N LEU A 33 -15.91 0.69 -2.10
CA LEU A 33 -15.19 1.37 -3.18
C LEU A 33 -13.67 1.09 -3.16
N GLY A 34 -13.20 0.28 -2.22
CA GLY A 34 -11.76 0.18 -1.92
C GLY A 34 -11.28 1.34 -1.07
N LYS A 35 -10.05 1.19 -0.53
CA LYS A 35 -9.51 2.00 0.58
C LYS A 35 -9.64 3.51 0.31
N SER A 36 -10.47 4.22 1.08
CA SER A 36 -10.56 5.69 1.03
C SER A 36 -9.24 6.33 1.46
N SER A 37 -8.66 7.15 0.60
CA SER A 37 -7.31 7.70 0.72
C SER A 37 -7.08 8.38 2.08
N ALA A 38 -8.01 9.24 2.50
CA ALA A 38 -7.85 10.05 3.71
C ALA A 38 -7.77 9.24 5.03
N ILE A 39 -8.48 8.11 5.12
CA ILE A 39 -8.53 7.29 6.35
C ILE A 39 -7.27 6.41 6.48
N GLN A 40 -6.66 6.04 5.35
CA GLN A 40 -5.41 5.26 5.37
C GLN A 40 -4.23 6.02 5.98
N TYR A 41 -4.18 7.33 5.76
CA TYR A 41 -3.05 8.15 6.19
C TYR A 41 -3.02 8.39 7.70
N GLN A 42 -4.20 8.44 8.33
CA GLN A 42 -4.34 8.61 9.77
C GLN A 42 -4.07 7.30 10.53
N ASN A 43 -4.37 6.14 9.93
CA ASN A 43 -4.19 4.84 10.57
C ASN A 43 -2.74 4.35 10.69
N ARG A 44 -1.77 5.05 10.06
CA ARG A 44 -0.33 4.72 10.17
C ARG A 44 0.47 5.75 10.97
N ASP A 45 -0.20 6.67 11.67
CA ASP A 45 0.40 7.73 12.49
C ASP A 45 1.45 8.61 11.77
N VAL A 46 1.48 8.61 10.43
CA VAL A 46 2.45 9.41 9.65
C VAL A 46 2.11 10.89 9.71
N ILE A 47 0.82 11.23 9.65
CA ILE A 47 0.32 12.58 9.86
C ILE A 47 -0.66 12.55 11.02
N ASN A 48 -0.35 13.28 12.08
CA ASN A 48 -1.28 13.43 13.19
C ASN A 48 -2.45 14.35 12.82
N SER A 49 -3.55 14.31 13.58
CA SER A 49 -4.76 15.08 13.28
C SER A 49 -4.51 16.59 13.20
N GLN A 50 -3.64 17.14 14.05
CA GLN A 50 -3.32 18.57 14.08
C GLN A 50 -2.52 19.00 12.84
N GLN A 51 -1.52 18.22 12.45
CA GLN A 51 -0.72 18.41 11.24
C GLN A 51 -1.60 18.35 10.00
N PHE A 52 -2.55 17.40 9.95
CA PHE A 52 -3.46 17.28 8.83
C PHE A 52 -4.37 18.52 8.70
N ILE A 53 -4.94 19.01 9.81
CA ILE A 53 -5.74 20.24 9.83
C ILE A 53 -4.90 21.44 9.38
N LEU A 54 -3.64 21.53 9.81
CA LEU A 54 -2.74 22.60 9.39
C LEU A 54 -2.49 22.56 7.88
N LEU A 55 -2.16 21.38 7.33
CA LEU A 55 -1.95 21.20 5.89
C LEU A 55 -3.22 21.50 5.09
N GLN A 56 -4.39 21.11 5.57
CA GLN A 56 -5.67 21.45 4.92
C GLN A 56 -5.96 22.95 4.88
N ARG A 57 -5.48 23.72 5.86
CA ARG A 57 -5.66 25.18 5.90
C ARG A 57 -4.65 25.92 5.04
N LEU A 58 -3.43 25.42 4.94
CA LEU A 58 -2.32 26.10 4.27
C LEU A 58 -2.15 25.69 2.81
N LEU A 59 -2.52 24.46 2.45
CA LEU A 59 -2.37 23.95 1.10
C LEU A 59 -3.70 24.04 0.34
N PRO A 60 -3.70 24.56 -0.91
CA PRO A 60 -4.79 24.35 -1.84
C PRO A 60 -5.13 22.86 -1.96
N ARG A 61 -6.43 22.55 -2.11
CA ARG A 61 -6.92 21.17 -2.15
C ARG A 61 -6.19 20.29 -3.16
N HIS A 62 -5.93 20.80 -4.37
CA HIS A 62 -5.24 20.04 -5.42
C HIS A 62 -3.78 19.73 -5.04
N LEU A 63 -3.09 20.64 -4.36
CA LEU A 63 -1.73 20.42 -3.86
C LEU A 63 -1.70 19.38 -2.74
N LEU A 64 -2.67 19.43 -1.82
CA LEU A 64 -2.83 18.41 -0.79
C LEU A 64 -3.11 17.03 -1.40
N GLU A 65 -4.03 16.93 -2.36
CA GLU A 65 -4.34 15.67 -3.05
C GLU A 65 -3.12 15.14 -3.82
N SER A 66 -2.34 16.02 -4.46
CA SER A 66 -1.09 15.66 -5.14
C SER A 66 -0.02 15.19 -4.15
N LEU A 67 0.13 15.85 -3.00
CA LEU A 67 1.07 15.46 -1.94
C LEU A 67 0.76 14.05 -1.43
N MET A 68 -0.52 13.76 -1.16
CA MET A 68 -0.96 12.44 -0.70
C MET A 68 -0.71 11.31 -1.72
N LYS A 69 -0.55 11.66 -3.00
CA LYS A 69 -0.21 10.73 -4.10
C LYS A 69 1.30 10.68 -4.41
N SER A 70 2.08 11.63 -3.88
CA SER A 70 3.51 11.73 -4.14
C SER A 70 4.26 10.45 -3.75
N VAL A 71 5.37 10.18 -4.43
CA VAL A 71 6.25 9.05 -4.12
C VAL A 71 6.89 9.26 -2.74
N TRP A 72 7.29 10.49 -2.42
CA TRP A 72 7.83 10.86 -1.11
C TRP A 72 6.91 10.45 0.04
N PHE A 73 5.65 10.87 -0.03
CA PHE A 73 4.69 10.59 1.03
C PHE A 73 4.35 9.09 1.12
N ARG A 74 4.19 8.41 -0.03
CA ARG A 74 3.94 6.96 -0.06
C ARG A 74 5.08 6.16 0.55
N ARG A 75 6.33 6.54 0.33
CA ARG A 75 7.49 5.86 0.93
C ARG A 75 7.52 6.02 2.44
N ARG A 76 7.24 7.22 2.96
CA ARG A 76 7.08 7.45 4.40
C ARG A 76 5.93 6.66 5.03
N LEU A 77 4.81 6.52 4.31
CA LEU A 77 3.70 5.66 4.75
C LEU A 77 4.11 4.19 4.86
N ASN A 78 4.97 3.72 3.96
CA ASN A 78 5.43 2.32 3.97
C ASN A 78 6.32 2.01 5.18
N CYS A 79 7.14 2.96 5.62
CA CYS A 79 8.01 2.84 6.79
C CYS A 79 7.46 3.53 8.05
N GLY A 80 6.17 3.92 8.08
CA GLY A 80 5.56 4.56 9.25
C GLY A 80 6.30 5.83 9.75
N GLN A 81 7.02 6.53 8.87
CA GLN A 81 7.86 7.66 9.27
C GLN A 81 7.02 8.92 9.42
N ALA A 82 6.76 9.31 10.67
CA ALA A 82 5.98 10.50 10.99
C ALA A 82 6.59 11.79 10.43
N LEU A 83 5.72 12.74 10.05
CA LEU A 83 6.12 14.07 9.65
C LEU A 83 6.68 14.85 10.85
N ARG A 84 7.91 15.32 10.71
CA ARG A 84 8.60 16.22 11.63
C ARG A 84 8.24 17.67 11.32
N ARG A 85 8.61 18.57 12.23
CA ARG A 85 8.41 20.02 12.05
C ARG A 85 9.09 20.54 10.79
N ASP A 86 10.31 20.08 10.51
CA ASP A 86 11.09 20.52 9.35
C ASP A 86 10.43 20.10 8.04
N ASP A 87 9.83 18.91 8.01
CA ASP A 87 9.07 18.41 6.87
C ASP A 87 7.86 19.32 6.57
N LEU A 88 7.11 19.71 7.61
CA LEU A 88 5.97 20.62 7.45
C LEU A 88 6.41 21.99 6.92
N GLN A 89 7.55 22.50 7.39
CA GLN A 89 8.10 23.75 6.88
C GLN A 89 8.51 23.62 5.41
N GLN A 90 9.15 22.52 5.02
CA GLN A 90 9.53 22.26 3.64
C GLN A 90 8.29 22.13 2.74
N LEU A 91 7.24 21.45 3.21
CA LEU A 91 5.97 21.33 2.48
C LEU A 91 5.32 22.69 2.22
N ILE A 92 5.25 23.55 3.25
CA ILE A 92 4.66 24.89 3.11
C ILE A 92 5.51 25.78 2.20
N ARG A 93 6.84 25.69 2.28
CA ARG A 93 7.75 26.44 1.40
C ARG A 93 7.64 25.99 -0.06
N ALA A 94 7.65 24.68 -0.29
CA ALA A 94 7.52 24.12 -1.65
C ALA A 94 6.15 24.46 -2.26
N ALA A 95 5.09 24.46 -1.46
CA ALA A 95 3.74 24.83 -1.91
C ALA A 95 3.59 26.30 -2.33
N ALA A 96 4.54 27.17 -1.96
CA ALA A 96 4.52 28.56 -2.41
C ALA A 96 4.92 28.70 -3.89
N GLU A 97 5.54 27.66 -4.47
CA GLU A 97 5.89 27.65 -5.89
C GLU A 97 4.69 27.27 -6.77
N PRO A 98 4.48 27.95 -7.91
CA PRO A 98 3.29 27.77 -8.76
C PRO A 98 3.20 26.39 -9.43
N GLU A 99 4.34 25.71 -9.64
CA GLU A 99 4.42 24.38 -10.26
C GLU A 99 5.14 23.39 -9.33
N CYS A 100 4.59 23.19 -8.13
CA CYS A 100 5.19 22.29 -7.15
C CYS A 100 5.08 20.81 -7.55
N ASP A 101 6.18 20.25 -8.07
CA ASP A 101 6.37 18.80 -8.20
C ASP A 101 7.02 18.24 -6.94
N TRP A 102 6.18 17.67 -6.06
CA TRP A 102 6.61 17.09 -4.78
C TRP A 102 7.77 16.10 -4.92
N ASN A 103 7.82 15.34 -6.01
CA ASN A 103 8.83 14.29 -6.20
C ASN A 103 10.21 14.86 -6.57
N LYS A 104 10.28 16.12 -7.01
CA LYS A 104 11.54 16.80 -7.34
C LYS A 104 12.07 17.64 -6.18
N VAL A 105 11.18 18.13 -5.32
CA VAL A 105 11.49 19.09 -4.26
C VAL A 105 11.67 18.44 -2.89
N LEU A 106 10.95 17.33 -2.64
CA LEU A 106 11.01 16.64 -1.35
C LEU A 106 11.99 15.46 -1.38
N GLY A 107 12.67 15.25 -0.27
CA GLY A 107 13.56 14.13 -0.03
C GLY A 107 13.96 14.03 1.42
N ASP A 108 14.43 12.85 1.81
CA ASP A 108 14.72 12.51 3.20
C ASP A 108 16.22 12.29 3.46
N ARG A 109 16.63 12.59 4.70
CA ARG A 109 17.95 12.19 5.22
C ARG A 109 17.80 10.88 5.97
N ILE A 110 18.36 9.81 5.43
CA ILE A 110 18.07 8.44 5.83
C ILE A 110 19.33 7.80 6.41
N ASN A 111 19.27 7.44 7.68
CA ASN A 111 20.33 6.67 8.34
C ASN A 111 20.16 5.19 8.01
N LEU A 112 21.07 4.63 7.20
CA LEU A 112 21.05 3.22 6.82
C LEU A 112 21.61 2.28 7.90
N ALA A 113 22.16 2.82 8.99
CA ALA A 113 22.47 2.02 10.18
C ALA A 113 21.19 1.58 10.93
N ASP A 114 20.08 2.32 10.77
CA ASP A 114 18.77 1.87 11.23
C ASP A 114 18.24 0.79 10.27
N ARG A 115 18.15 -0.43 10.78
CA ARG A 115 17.74 -1.61 10.00
C ARG A 115 16.34 -1.50 9.43
N HIS A 116 15.44 -0.84 10.15
CA HIS A 116 14.08 -0.63 9.69
C HIS A 116 14.08 0.35 8.50
N LEU A 117 14.88 1.41 8.57
CA LEU A 117 15.05 2.32 7.43
C LEU A 117 15.76 1.64 6.26
N LEU A 118 16.83 0.88 6.51
CA LEU A 118 17.53 0.10 5.49
C LEU A 118 16.58 -0.86 4.75
N GLN A 119 15.73 -1.58 5.49
CA GLN A 119 14.73 -2.48 4.94
C GLN A 119 13.77 -1.74 4.00
N HIS A 120 13.15 -0.66 4.47
CA HIS A 120 12.07 0.00 3.72
C HIS A 120 12.54 0.98 2.64
N TRP A 121 13.71 1.61 2.82
CA TRP A 121 14.22 2.61 1.89
C TRP A 121 15.14 2.04 0.82
N VAL A 122 15.76 0.87 1.07
CA VAL A 122 16.72 0.26 0.14
C VAL A 122 16.34 -1.18 -0.18
N LEU A 123 16.31 -2.09 0.80
CA LEU A 123 16.19 -3.53 0.51
C LEU A 123 14.85 -3.88 -0.16
N GLN A 124 13.72 -3.43 0.37
CA GLN A 124 12.40 -3.72 -0.22
C GLN A 124 12.26 -3.11 -1.62
N PRO A 125 12.56 -1.81 -1.86
CA PRO A 125 12.55 -1.26 -3.22
C PRO A 125 13.50 -1.98 -4.19
N LEU A 126 14.68 -2.41 -3.72
CA LEU A 126 15.63 -3.19 -4.53
C LEU A 126 15.05 -4.54 -4.91
N PHE A 127 14.45 -5.24 -3.96
CA PHE A 127 13.81 -6.52 -4.20
C PHE A 127 12.64 -6.38 -5.18
N ASP A 128 11.75 -5.41 -4.97
CA ASP A 128 10.62 -5.15 -5.87
C ASP A 128 11.10 -4.82 -7.29
N TRP A 129 12.16 -4.02 -7.42
CA TRP A 129 12.77 -3.70 -8.72
C TRP A 129 13.39 -4.93 -9.39
N TRP A 130 14.14 -5.72 -8.64
CA TRP A 130 14.76 -6.94 -9.15
C TRP A 130 13.70 -7.97 -9.55
N LEU A 131 12.63 -8.09 -8.78
CA LEU A 131 11.51 -8.98 -9.07
C LEU A 131 10.81 -8.59 -10.38
N ARG A 132 10.71 -7.29 -10.69
CA ARG A 132 10.22 -6.82 -12.00
C ARG A 132 11.15 -7.14 -13.17
N LEU A 133 12.44 -7.33 -12.93
CA LEU A 133 13.35 -7.82 -13.96
C LEU A 133 13.12 -9.30 -14.28
N LEU A 134 12.76 -10.09 -13.26
CA LEU A 134 12.39 -11.49 -13.43
C LEU A 134 11.00 -11.62 -14.09
N GLU A 135 10.02 -10.86 -13.61
CA GLU A 135 8.63 -10.91 -14.06
C GLU A 135 8.04 -9.50 -14.25
N PRO A 136 8.04 -8.95 -15.48
CA PRO A 136 7.58 -7.60 -15.77
C PRO A 136 6.09 -7.37 -15.48
N GLU A 137 5.25 -8.42 -15.52
CA GLU A 137 3.81 -8.30 -15.30
C GLU A 137 3.40 -8.28 -13.82
N ILE A 138 4.35 -8.46 -12.90
CA ILE A 138 4.03 -8.68 -11.48
C ILE A 138 3.25 -7.51 -10.84
N ASP A 139 3.58 -6.26 -11.17
CA ASP A 139 2.85 -5.09 -10.67
C ASP A 139 1.39 -5.07 -11.18
N PHE A 140 1.16 -5.52 -12.41
CA PHE A 140 -0.17 -5.63 -12.99
C PHE A 140 -0.98 -6.69 -12.25
N TRP A 141 -0.38 -7.85 -11.95
CA TRP A 141 -1.05 -8.90 -11.19
C TRP A 141 -1.40 -8.48 -9.76
N PHE A 142 -0.52 -7.74 -9.06
CA PHE A 142 -0.85 -7.19 -7.74
C PHE A 142 -2.01 -6.19 -7.82
N THR A 143 -1.99 -5.31 -8.83
CA THR A 143 -3.07 -4.33 -9.04
C THR A 143 -4.39 -5.03 -9.36
N GLU A 144 -4.36 -6.05 -10.22
CA GLU A 144 -5.52 -6.85 -10.57
C GLU A 144 -6.05 -7.60 -9.35
N PHE A 145 -5.19 -8.20 -8.54
CA PHE A 145 -5.58 -8.90 -7.33
C PHE A 145 -6.30 -7.98 -6.34
N ASP A 146 -5.79 -6.76 -6.13
CA ASP A 146 -6.46 -5.74 -5.32
C ASP A 146 -7.85 -5.38 -5.88
N GLN A 147 -7.97 -5.25 -7.20
CA GLN A 147 -9.26 -5.00 -7.85
C GLN A 147 -10.24 -6.17 -7.69
N LEU A 148 -9.78 -7.42 -7.82
CA LEU A 148 -10.59 -8.62 -7.63
C LEU A 148 -11.06 -8.75 -6.17
N GLN A 149 -10.26 -8.32 -5.19
CA GLN A 149 -10.71 -8.24 -3.79
C GLN A 149 -11.82 -7.21 -3.60
N ILE A 150 -11.73 -6.06 -4.28
CA ILE A 150 -12.79 -5.03 -4.24
C ILE A 150 -14.07 -5.58 -4.89
N GLN A 151 -13.96 -6.16 -6.09
CA GLN A 151 -15.09 -6.75 -6.81
C GLN A 151 -15.78 -7.85 -5.99
N GLU A 152 -15.02 -8.69 -5.29
CA GLU A 152 -15.58 -9.70 -4.40
C GLU A 152 -16.42 -9.08 -3.27
N ARG A 153 -15.92 -8.01 -2.63
CA ARG A 153 -16.68 -7.31 -1.58
C ARG A 153 -17.97 -6.70 -2.14
N GLN A 154 -17.91 -6.14 -3.35
CA GLN A 154 -19.07 -5.59 -4.05
C GLN A 154 -20.10 -6.67 -4.40
N LEU A 155 -19.66 -7.85 -4.88
CA LEU A 155 -20.53 -8.98 -5.16
C LEU A 155 -21.19 -9.53 -3.89
N ARG A 156 -20.43 -9.65 -2.78
CA ARG A 156 -21.00 -10.04 -1.47
C ARG A 156 -22.05 -9.06 -0.99
N ALA A 157 -21.82 -7.75 -1.15
CA ALA A 157 -22.79 -6.72 -0.80
C ALA A 157 -24.04 -6.78 -1.71
N LYS A 158 -23.86 -6.98 -3.02
CA LYS A 158 -24.95 -7.19 -3.98
C LYS A 158 -25.78 -8.42 -3.60
N ALA A 159 -25.12 -9.54 -3.28
CA ALA A 159 -25.79 -10.78 -2.84
C ALA A 159 -26.66 -10.53 -1.60
N HIS A 160 -26.10 -9.91 -0.58
CA HIS A 160 -26.79 -9.59 0.67
C HIS A 160 -27.97 -8.64 0.45
N PHE A 161 -27.80 -7.62 -0.40
CA PHE A 161 -28.89 -6.71 -0.78
C PHE A 161 -30.09 -7.46 -1.37
N TRP A 162 -29.85 -8.34 -2.34
CA TRP A 162 -30.93 -9.09 -3.01
C TRP A 162 -31.59 -10.12 -2.12
N GLN A 163 -30.89 -10.65 -1.10
CA GLN A 163 -31.48 -11.50 -0.07
C GLN A 163 -32.47 -10.74 0.83
N GLN A 164 -32.23 -9.45 1.09
CA GLN A 164 -33.04 -8.62 1.98
C GLN A 164 -34.14 -7.82 1.26
N ALA A 165 -34.17 -7.83 -0.06
CA ALA A 165 -35.10 -7.03 -0.85
C ALA A 165 -36.53 -7.63 -0.84
N GLU A 166 -37.32 -7.29 0.17
CA GLU A 166 -38.70 -7.78 0.38
C GLU A 166 -39.69 -7.26 -0.67
N SER A 167 -39.49 -6.05 -1.20
CA SER A 167 -40.46 -5.36 -2.09
C SER A 167 -40.38 -5.72 -3.57
N ILE A 168 -39.55 -6.69 -3.95
CA ILE A 168 -39.24 -7.04 -5.35
C ILE A 168 -39.85 -8.40 -5.69
N SER A 169 -40.23 -8.61 -6.96
CA SER A 169 -40.74 -9.91 -7.42
C SER A 169 -39.71 -11.02 -7.23
N SER A 170 -40.19 -12.24 -6.94
CA SER A 170 -39.34 -13.44 -6.78
C SER A 170 -38.48 -13.70 -8.01
N GLN A 171 -39.05 -13.54 -9.21
CA GLN A 171 -38.36 -13.73 -10.49
C GLN A 171 -37.16 -12.78 -10.66
N CYS A 172 -37.30 -11.51 -10.27
CA CYS A 172 -36.21 -10.55 -10.36
C CYS A 172 -35.09 -10.87 -9.35
N ARG A 173 -35.43 -11.30 -8.13
CA ARG A 173 -34.43 -11.76 -7.14
C ARG A 173 -33.65 -12.96 -7.65
N GLU A 174 -34.32 -13.92 -8.28
CA GLU A 174 -33.69 -15.13 -8.79
C GLU A 174 -32.75 -14.85 -9.97
N GLN A 175 -33.13 -13.95 -10.88
CA GLN A 175 -32.25 -13.49 -11.96
C GLN A 175 -30.97 -12.85 -11.42
N HIS A 176 -31.07 -11.94 -10.46
CA HIS A 176 -29.89 -11.31 -9.87
C HIS A 176 -29.06 -12.28 -9.02
N HIS A 177 -29.68 -13.29 -8.41
CA HIS A 177 -28.96 -14.34 -7.71
C HIS A 177 -28.10 -15.16 -8.66
N GLN A 178 -28.66 -15.58 -9.80
CA GLN A 178 -27.92 -16.30 -10.85
C GLN A 178 -26.79 -15.45 -11.45
N GLU A 179 -27.03 -14.16 -11.67
CA GLU A 179 -26.02 -13.20 -12.12
C GLU A 179 -24.86 -13.07 -11.10
N VAL A 180 -25.17 -13.00 -9.81
CA VAL A 180 -24.14 -12.96 -8.76
C VAL A 180 -23.33 -14.26 -8.73
N ILE A 181 -23.97 -15.43 -8.86
CA ILE A 181 -23.27 -16.71 -8.92
C ILE A 181 -22.33 -16.76 -10.11
N SER A 182 -22.78 -16.38 -11.31
CA SER A 182 -21.96 -16.42 -12.52
C SER A 182 -20.77 -15.45 -12.46
N LEU A 183 -20.95 -14.26 -11.91
CA LEU A 183 -19.86 -13.30 -11.69
C LEU A 183 -18.88 -13.80 -10.62
N GLN A 184 -19.38 -14.42 -9.55
CA GLN A 184 -18.54 -14.97 -8.49
C GLN A 184 -17.70 -16.15 -8.98
N THR A 185 -18.23 -17.02 -9.84
CA THR A 185 -17.47 -18.14 -10.41
C THR A 185 -16.37 -17.64 -11.33
N ALA A 186 -16.65 -16.68 -12.22
CA ALA A 186 -15.65 -16.05 -13.08
C ALA A 186 -14.54 -15.35 -12.27
N LEU A 187 -14.92 -14.61 -11.23
CA LEU A 187 -13.98 -13.95 -10.32
C LEU A 187 -13.07 -14.97 -9.61
N ASN A 188 -13.64 -16.05 -9.07
CA ASN A 188 -12.87 -17.10 -8.40
C ASN A 188 -11.90 -17.81 -9.34
N GLN A 189 -12.32 -18.09 -10.58
CA GLN A 189 -11.44 -18.66 -11.61
C GLN A 189 -10.26 -17.74 -11.89
N ARG A 190 -10.50 -16.43 -12.07
CA ARG A 190 -9.42 -15.48 -12.33
C ARG A 190 -8.45 -15.37 -11.15
N LYS A 191 -8.95 -15.34 -9.91
CA LYS A 191 -8.12 -15.36 -8.71
C LYS A 191 -7.22 -16.60 -8.64
N GLN A 192 -7.79 -17.79 -8.87
CA GLN A 192 -7.00 -19.03 -8.88
C GLN A 192 -5.91 -19.04 -9.95
N LEU A 193 -6.16 -18.43 -11.11
CA LEU A 193 -5.13 -18.28 -12.14
C LEU A 193 -4.00 -17.34 -11.67
N LEU A 194 -4.33 -16.18 -11.11
CA LEU A 194 -3.33 -15.24 -10.58
C LEU A 194 -2.54 -15.84 -9.41
N GLU A 195 -3.17 -16.58 -8.50
CA GLU A 195 -2.48 -17.26 -7.40
C GLU A 195 -1.44 -18.26 -7.90
N LYS A 196 -1.74 -19.00 -8.98
CA LYS A 196 -0.78 -19.92 -9.61
C LYS A 196 0.39 -19.18 -10.26
N LEU A 197 0.12 -18.07 -10.95
CA LEU A 197 1.16 -17.23 -11.54
C LEU A 197 2.09 -16.68 -10.45
N LEU A 198 1.52 -16.06 -9.40
CA LEU A 198 2.29 -15.51 -8.28
C LEU A 198 3.12 -16.58 -7.57
N LEU A 199 2.57 -17.78 -7.35
CA LEU A 199 3.32 -18.88 -6.74
C LEU A 199 4.50 -19.32 -7.61
N THR A 200 4.30 -19.36 -8.94
CA THR A 200 5.35 -19.75 -9.88
C THR A 200 6.47 -18.70 -9.88
N THR A 201 6.14 -17.42 -9.94
CA THR A 201 7.12 -16.33 -9.84
C THR A 201 7.83 -16.31 -8.48
N GLU A 202 7.13 -16.61 -7.39
CA GLU A 202 7.76 -16.76 -6.07
C GLU A 202 8.78 -17.89 -6.06
N THR A 203 8.46 -19.05 -6.63
CA THR A 203 9.42 -20.16 -6.73
C THR A 203 10.66 -19.79 -7.53
N GLN A 204 10.49 -19.12 -8.67
CA GLN A 204 11.61 -18.64 -9.49
C GLN A 204 12.46 -17.59 -8.75
N ALA A 205 11.82 -16.66 -8.04
CA ALA A 205 12.51 -15.66 -7.23
C ALA A 205 13.31 -16.31 -6.10
N ARG A 206 12.76 -17.34 -5.43
CA ARG A 206 13.49 -18.09 -4.39
C ARG A 206 14.68 -18.87 -4.96
N GLU A 207 14.57 -19.41 -6.16
CA GLU A 207 15.69 -20.08 -6.82
C GLU A 207 16.79 -19.09 -7.24
N ALA A 208 16.39 -17.92 -7.76
CA ALA A 208 17.31 -16.89 -8.22
C ALA A 208 17.99 -16.10 -7.08
N TRP A 209 17.32 -15.98 -5.91
CA TRP A 209 17.89 -15.39 -4.70
C TRP A 209 17.50 -16.19 -3.44
N PRO A 210 18.19 -17.30 -3.16
CA PRO A 210 17.81 -18.24 -2.10
C PRO A 210 17.81 -17.63 -0.70
N ASN A 211 18.74 -16.72 -0.44
CA ASN A 211 18.98 -16.19 0.90
C ASN A 211 18.27 -14.85 1.17
N TRP A 212 17.30 -14.47 0.33
CA TRP A 212 16.54 -13.23 0.55
C TRP A 212 15.78 -13.23 1.89
N PHE A 213 14.93 -14.24 2.11
CA PHE A 213 14.09 -14.32 3.31
C PHE A 213 14.93 -14.58 4.57
N THR A 214 15.91 -15.48 4.48
CA THR A 214 16.83 -15.75 5.59
C THR A 214 17.68 -14.53 5.94
N GLY A 215 18.12 -13.76 4.93
CA GLY A 215 18.83 -12.50 5.13
C GLY A 215 17.97 -11.46 5.86
N LEU A 216 16.69 -11.33 5.51
CA LEU A 216 15.76 -10.44 6.21
C LEU A 216 15.58 -10.84 7.68
N ASP A 217 15.41 -12.12 7.96
CA ASP A 217 15.25 -12.63 9.33
C ASP A 217 16.52 -12.34 10.16
N VAL A 218 17.70 -12.59 9.59
CA VAL A 218 18.99 -12.32 10.24
C VAL A 218 19.19 -10.82 10.48
N LEU A 219 18.86 -9.96 9.51
CA LEU A 219 18.93 -8.51 9.66
C LEU A 219 18.05 -8.04 10.83
N GLN A 220 16.80 -8.50 10.89
CA GLN A 220 15.88 -8.17 11.98
C GLN A 220 16.41 -8.65 13.34
N ALA A 221 17.07 -9.81 13.38
CA ALA A 221 17.60 -10.41 14.61
C ALA A 221 18.87 -9.74 15.15
N GLY A 222 19.58 -8.90 14.40
CA GLY A 222 20.90 -8.45 14.85
C GLY A 222 21.99 -8.41 13.80
N GLY A 223 21.82 -9.20 12.74
CA GLY A 223 22.89 -9.58 11.85
C GLY A 223 23.19 -8.57 10.76
N ASP A 224 24.15 -8.97 9.93
CA ASP A 224 24.73 -8.17 8.86
C ASP A 224 24.20 -8.60 7.48
N LEU A 225 24.44 -7.75 6.47
CA LEU A 225 24.05 -7.91 5.08
C LEU A 225 24.70 -9.12 4.39
N THR A 226 25.72 -9.73 4.99
CA THR A 226 26.37 -10.95 4.47
C THR A 226 25.40 -12.14 4.39
N ALA A 227 24.37 -12.18 5.22
CA ALA A 227 23.36 -13.24 5.22
C ALA A 227 22.54 -13.32 3.93
N PHE A 228 22.51 -12.26 3.12
CA PHE A 228 21.80 -12.24 1.83
C PHE A 228 22.61 -12.85 0.67
N THR A 229 23.89 -13.19 0.90
CA THR A 229 24.77 -13.73 -0.15
C THR A 229 24.47 -15.21 -0.41
N PRO A 230 24.49 -15.69 -1.68
CA PRO A 230 24.83 -14.96 -2.90
C PRO A 230 23.70 -14.02 -3.36
N VAL A 231 24.10 -12.83 -3.81
CA VAL A 231 23.19 -11.78 -4.29
C VAL A 231 23.12 -11.84 -5.83
N PRO A 232 21.95 -11.61 -6.44
CA PRO A 232 21.82 -11.55 -7.90
C PRO A 232 22.82 -10.60 -8.58
N GLU A 233 23.35 -11.01 -9.72
CA GLU A 233 24.40 -10.28 -10.45
C GLU A 233 24.00 -8.83 -10.77
N ALA A 234 22.73 -8.61 -11.13
CA ALA A 234 22.16 -7.29 -11.42
C ALA A 234 22.27 -6.29 -10.25
N LEU A 235 22.43 -6.80 -9.02
CA LEU A 235 22.54 -6.00 -7.79
C LEU A 235 23.98 -5.89 -7.28
N SER A 236 24.95 -6.57 -7.90
CA SER A 236 26.34 -6.66 -7.42
C SER A 236 26.99 -5.31 -7.13
N SER A 237 26.89 -4.34 -8.05
CA SER A 237 27.47 -3.00 -7.85
C SER A 237 26.79 -2.26 -6.69
N CYS A 238 25.46 -2.33 -6.63
CA CYS A 238 24.68 -1.73 -5.54
C CYS A 238 25.05 -2.33 -4.19
N TRP A 239 25.22 -3.65 -4.15
CA TRP A 239 25.54 -4.40 -2.94
C TRP A 239 26.94 -4.07 -2.42
N ALA A 240 27.91 -3.88 -3.31
CA ALA A 240 29.27 -3.48 -2.95
C ALA A 240 29.30 -2.12 -2.23
N TRP A 241 28.53 -1.13 -2.69
CA TRP A 241 28.42 0.15 -1.98
C TRP A 241 27.66 0.00 -0.66
N LEU A 242 26.59 -0.82 -0.64
CA LEU A 242 25.78 -1.06 0.55
C LEU A 242 26.61 -1.62 1.72
N THR A 243 27.48 -2.61 1.44
CA THR A 243 28.33 -3.22 2.47
C THR A 243 29.54 -2.36 2.84
N ALA A 244 29.89 -1.35 2.03
CA ALA A 244 30.97 -0.42 2.31
C ALA A 244 30.52 0.83 3.11
N LEU A 245 29.21 1.06 3.29
CA LEU A 245 28.65 2.29 3.88
C LEU A 245 29.21 2.67 5.26
N GLU A 246 29.55 1.69 6.09
CA GLU A 246 30.12 1.93 7.42
C GLU A 246 31.52 2.57 7.35
N HIS A 247 32.27 2.25 6.29
CA HIS A 247 33.69 2.58 6.16
C HIS A 247 33.96 3.66 5.11
N ASP A 248 33.05 3.84 4.14
CA ASP A 248 33.21 4.77 3.03
C ASP A 248 31.96 5.64 2.85
N SER A 249 32.11 6.94 3.15
CA SER A 249 31.05 7.92 2.95
C SER A 249 30.72 8.19 1.48
N GLU A 250 31.66 7.97 0.55
CA GLU A 250 31.41 8.16 -0.89
C GLU A 250 30.48 7.07 -1.45
N SER A 251 30.54 5.86 -0.90
CA SER A 251 29.63 4.76 -1.23
C SER A 251 28.16 5.15 -1.05
N ALA A 252 27.82 6.02 -0.09
CA ALA A 252 26.45 6.52 0.08
C ALA A 252 25.97 7.37 -1.12
N ILE A 253 26.88 8.17 -1.72
CA ILE A 253 26.59 8.99 -2.90
C ILE A 253 26.41 8.09 -4.13
N HIS A 254 27.28 7.09 -4.30
CA HIS A 254 27.17 6.13 -5.40
C HIS A 254 25.88 5.31 -5.31
N LEU A 255 25.55 4.82 -4.11
CA LEU A 255 24.29 4.13 -3.84
C LEU A 255 23.08 5.01 -4.18
N GLN A 256 23.08 6.27 -3.73
CA GLN A 256 22.00 7.22 -4.01
C GLN A 256 21.79 7.41 -5.51
N LYS A 257 22.87 7.66 -6.26
CA LYS A 257 22.80 7.86 -7.71
C LYS A 257 22.28 6.61 -8.43
N TRP A 258 22.74 5.43 -8.03
CA TRP A 258 22.33 4.17 -8.64
C TRP A 258 20.84 3.87 -8.41
N LEU A 259 20.36 4.10 -7.18
CA LEU A 259 18.95 3.95 -6.81
C LEU A 259 18.07 4.99 -7.53
N CYS A 260 18.51 6.24 -7.59
CA CYS A 260 17.78 7.33 -8.25
C CYS A 260 17.65 7.09 -9.76
N ALA A 261 18.69 6.59 -10.42
CA ALA A 261 18.67 6.25 -11.84
C ALA A 261 17.64 5.16 -12.19
N ARG A 262 17.23 4.35 -11.20
CA ARG A 262 16.21 3.29 -11.32
C ARG A 262 14.87 3.67 -10.71
N VAL A 263 14.70 4.94 -10.31
CA VAL A 263 13.47 5.45 -9.69
C VAL A 263 13.14 4.72 -8.36
N LEU A 264 14.16 4.28 -7.63
CA LEU A 264 14.01 3.60 -6.33
C LEU A 264 14.15 4.55 -5.14
N CYS A 265 14.78 5.71 -5.36
CA CYS A 265 14.78 6.82 -4.44
C CYS A 265 14.50 8.14 -5.16
N LEU A 266 14.29 9.21 -4.38
CA LEU A 266 14.08 10.55 -4.91
C LEU A 266 15.41 11.28 -5.09
N PRO A 267 15.49 12.25 -6.02
CA PRO A 267 16.71 13.02 -6.26
C PRO A 267 17.23 13.76 -5.03
N GLN A 268 16.32 14.19 -4.14
CA GLN A 268 16.66 14.94 -2.92
C GLN A 268 16.90 14.03 -1.70
N ASP A 269 16.78 12.70 -1.86
CA ASP A 269 17.12 11.78 -0.78
C ASP A 269 18.63 11.75 -0.58
N SER A 270 19.04 11.62 0.68
CA SER A 270 20.44 11.46 1.08
C SER A 270 20.56 10.31 2.06
N PHE A 271 21.48 9.40 1.76
CA PHE A 271 21.80 8.25 2.60
C PHE A 271 23.06 8.55 3.41
N TYR A 272 23.11 8.04 4.63
CA TYR A 272 24.30 8.08 5.47
C TYR A 272 24.33 6.89 6.43
N TRP A 273 25.49 6.61 7.01
CA TRP A 273 25.66 5.59 8.03
C TRP A 273 26.10 6.25 9.34
N GLN A 274 25.29 6.13 10.37
CA GLN A 274 25.65 6.55 11.72
C GLN A 274 25.11 5.53 12.72
N SER A 275 25.99 4.68 13.22
CA SER A 275 25.65 3.72 14.28
C SER A 275 25.13 4.51 15.49
N THR A 276 23.86 4.32 15.82
CA THR A 276 23.33 4.79 17.10
C THR A 276 23.93 3.90 18.17
N THR A 277 24.99 4.36 18.81
CA THR A 277 25.48 3.79 20.07
C THR A 277 24.37 3.95 21.10
N THR A 278 23.64 2.87 21.34
CA THR A 278 22.88 2.62 22.57
C THR A 278 23.63 1.62 23.41
#